data_AF-A0A942D4K9-F1
#
_entry.id   AF-A0A942D4K9-F1
#
_cell.length_a   1.000
_cell.length_b   1.000
_cell.length_c   1.000
_cell.angle_alpha   90.00
_cell.angle_beta   90.00
_cell.angle_gamma   90.00
#
_symmetry.space_group_name_H-M   'P 1'
#
loop_
_entity.id
_entity.type
_entity.pdbx_description
1 polymer ?
#
loop_
_entity_poly.entity_id
_entity_poly.type
_entity_poly.pdbx_seq_one_letter_code
_entity_poly.pdbx_strand_id
1 'polypeptide(L)'
;EQLREMEDINPELPRTDVAVVIGANDVTNPAAKNDPDSPIAGMPIIEVSEAGEVIVIKRSLSPGFAGIDNDLFYEPNTSMVFADAKAAASEIAAEIQNL
;
A
#
# COMPACT_ATOMS: atom_id res chain seq x y z
N GLU A 1 0.59 -8.04 -20.31
CA GLU A 1 0.32 -8.91 -19.15
C GLU A 1 -0.03 -8.01 -17.97
N GLN A 2 -1.04 -8.34 -17.16
CA GLN A 2 -1.54 -7.42 -16.11
C GLN A 2 -0.77 -7.53 -14.79
N LEU A 3 -0.04 -8.64 -14.60
CA LEU A 3 0.84 -8.84 -13.46
C LEU A 3 2.23 -8.32 -13.84
N ARG A 4 2.84 -7.53 -12.96
CA ARG A 4 4.19 -6.98 -13.12
C ARG A 4 4.96 -7.20 -11.84
N GLU A 5 6.24 -7.50 -11.99
CA GLU A 5 7.16 -7.65 -10.86
C GLU A 5 7.55 -6.27 -10.31
N MET A 6 8.08 -6.26 -9.09
CA MET A 6 8.46 -5.04 -8.36
C MET A 6 9.44 -4.15 -9.15
N GLU A 7 10.47 -4.74 -9.75
CA GLU A 7 11.50 -4.01 -10.52
C GLU A 7 10.90 -3.29 -11.75
N ASP A 8 9.83 -3.85 -12.30
CA ASP A 8 9.14 -3.33 -13.48
C ASP A 8 8.09 -2.27 -13.13
N ILE A 9 7.46 -2.36 -11.95
CA ILE A 9 6.37 -1.47 -11.56
C ILE A 9 6.84 -0.24 -10.78
N ASN A 10 7.89 -0.35 -9.96
CA ASN A 10 8.38 0.78 -9.14
C ASN A 10 8.72 2.04 -9.97
N PRO A 11 9.38 1.95 -11.15
CA PRO A 11 9.64 3.12 -11.99
C PRO A 11 8.38 3.82 -12.54
N GLU A 12 7.24 3.13 -12.50
CA GLU A 12 5.97 3.62 -13.02
C GLU A 12 5.10 4.30 -11.94
N LEU A 13 5.38 4.06 -10.66
CA LEU A 13 4.59 4.60 -9.56
C LEU A 13 4.55 6.14 -9.54
N PRO A 14 5.64 6.88 -9.86
CA PRO A 14 5.59 8.34 -9.95
C PRO A 14 4.61 8.90 -10.99
N ARG A 15 4.15 8.09 -11.94
CA ARG A 15 3.14 8.45 -12.95
C ARG A 15 1.79 7.76 -12.72
N THR A 16 1.63 7.05 -11.61
CA THR A 16 0.38 6.40 -11.23
C THR A 16 -0.45 7.39 -10.40
N ASP A 17 -1.66 7.68 -10.86
CA ASP A 17 -2.56 8.60 -10.17
C ASP A 17 -2.99 8.06 -8.79
N VAL A 18 -3.39 6.77 -8.74
CA VAL A 18 -3.88 6.14 -7.52
C VAL A 18 -3.30 4.73 -7.37
N ALA A 19 -2.71 4.43 -6.20
CA ALA A 19 -2.30 3.10 -5.79
C ALA A 19 -3.27 2.53 -4.74
N VAL A 20 -3.87 1.37 -5.01
CA VAL A 20 -4.78 0.69 -4.07
C VAL A 20 -4.07 -0.50 -3.44
N VAL A 21 -3.77 -0.40 -2.15
CA VAL A 21 -3.09 -1.41 -1.35
C VAL A 21 -4.13 -2.25 -0.60
N ILE A 22 -4.27 -3.51 -0.97
CA ILE A 22 -5.27 -4.42 -0.36
C ILE A 22 -4.58 -5.40 0.57
N GLY A 23 -4.73 -5.20 1.89
CA GLY A 23 -4.26 -6.14 2.91
C GLY A 23 -2.73 -6.30 3.05
N ALA A 24 -1.93 -5.63 2.22
CA ALA A 24 -0.48 -5.58 2.36
C ALA A 24 -0.08 -4.59 3.46
N ASN A 25 1.07 -4.85 4.10
CA ASN A 25 1.65 -3.99 5.13
C ASN A 25 3.17 -3.91 4.96
N ASP A 26 3.91 -4.92 5.41
CA ASP A 26 5.38 -4.86 5.45
C ASP A 26 6.00 -4.64 4.05
N VAL A 27 5.41 -5.23 3.00
CA VAL A 27 5.89 -5.13 1.61
C VAL A 27 5.66 -3.76 0.94
N THR A 28 4.99 -2.83 1.62
CA THR A 28 4.80 -1.44 1.19
C THR A 28 5.32 -0.45 2.22
N ASN A 29 6.06 -0.90 3.24
CA ASN A 29 6.50 -0.06 4.34
C ASN A 29 7.80 0.70 3.97
N PRO A 30 7.76 2.05 3.88
CA PRO A 30 8.93 2.86 3.52
C PRO A 30 10.13 2.69 4.45
N ALA A 31 9.91 2.24 5.70
CA ALA A 31 10.97 1.99 6.66
C ALA A 31 12.01 0.98 6.15
N ALA A 32 11.65 0.07 5.24
CA ALA A 32 12.62 -0.86 4.62
C ALA A 32 13.73 -0.14 3.83
N LYS A 33 13.46 1.06 3.31
CA LYS A 33 14.40 1.87 2.53
C LYS A 33 14.97 3.05 3.33
N ASN A 34 14.13 3.66 4.16
CA ASN A 34 14.42 4.95 4.80
C ASN A 34 15.02 4.82 6.21
N ASP A 35 14.82 3.69 6.88
CA ASP A 35 15.29 3.47 8.25
C ASP A 35 16.26 2.27 8.31
N PRO A 36 17.58 2.52 8.38
CA PRO A 36 18.59 1.46 8.49
C PRO A 36 18.49 0.62 9.78
N ASP A 37 17.86 1.14 10.83
CA ASP A 37 17.69 0.45 12.11
C ASP A 37 16.39 -0.38 12.15
N SER A 38 15.56 -0.28 11.11
CA SER A 38 14.30 -1.04 11.00
C SER A 38 14.53 -2.54 10.84
N PRO A 39 13.72 -3.41 11.47
CA PRO A 39 13.79 -4.86 11.27
C PRO A 39 13.60 -5.33 9.82
N ILE A 40 13.04 -4.47 8.95
CA ILE A 40 12.81 -4.74 7.53
C ILE A 40 13.78 -3.98 6.62
N ALA A 41 14.84 -3.36 7.16
CA ALA A 41 15.83 -2.63 6.38
C ALA A 41 16.44 -3.51 5.27
N GLY A 42 16.43 -2.99 4.04
CA GLY A 42 16.91 -3.70 2.84
C GLY A 42 15.94 -4.71 2.24
N MET A 43 14.74 -4.88 2.82
CA MET A 43 13.70 -5.72 2.22
C MET A 43 13.20 -5.09 0.91
N PRO A 44 13.05 -5.87 -0.18
CA PRO A 44 12.42 -5.38 -1.40
C PRO A 44 10.95 -5.02 -1.13
N ILE A 45 10.56 -3.78 -1.47
CA ILE A 45 9.21 -3.24 -1.29
C ILE A 45 8.67 -2.63 -2.58
N ILE A 46 7.35 -2.61 -2.72
CA ILE A 46 6.69 -1.79 -3.74
C ILE A 46 6.56 -0.36 -3.18
N GLU A 47 7.17 0.61 -3.86
CA GLU A 47 7.30 2.01 -3.40
C GLU A 47 6.01 2.81 -3.63
N VAL A 48 4.87 2.31 -3.11
CA VAL A 48 3.53 2.86 -3.39
C VAL A 48 3.35 4.32 -2.94
N SER A 49 4.16 4.80 -2.00
CA SER A 49 4.22 6.21 -1.57
C SER A 49 4.55 7.17 -2.71
N GLU A 50 5.22 6.70 -3.76
CA GLU A 50 5.55 7.49 -4.95
C GLU A 50 4.35 7.76 -5.86
N ALA A 51 3.20 7.09 -5.66
CA ALA A 51 1.98 7.37 -6.40
C ALA A 51 1.35 8.70 -5.98
N GLY A 52 0.51 9.26 -6.86
CA GLY A 52 -0.20 10.52 -6.60
C GLY A 52 -1.05 10.46 -5.32
N GLU A 53 -1.89 9.43 -5.20
CA GLU A 53 -2.68 9.12 -4.02
C GLU A 53 -2.58 7.61 -3.69
N VAL A 54 -2.63 7.26 -2.42
CA VAL A 54 -2.57 5.89 -1.93
C VAL A 54 -3.80 5.59 -1.10
N ILE A 55 -4.47 4.48 -1.40
CA ILE A 55 -5.61 3.98 -0.62
C ILE A 55 -5.21 2.64 -0.01
N VAL A 56 -5.18 2.58 1.32
CA VAL A 56 -4.85 1.34 2.05
C VAL A 56 -6.12 0.74 2.64
N ILE A 57 -6.44 -0.48 2.23
CA ILE A 57 -7.59 -1.24 2.73
C ILE A 57 -7.09 -2.29 3.74
N LYS A 58 -7.43 -2.08 5.02
CA LYS A 58 -7.13 -3.02 6.12
C LYS A 58 -8.10 -2.85 7.28
N ARG A 59 -8.14 -3.79 8.21
CA ARG A 59 -9.15 -3.79 9.30
C ARG A 59 -8.87 -2.82 10.46
N SER A 60 -7.62 -2.41 10.65
CA SER A 60 -7.17 -1.58 11.78
C SER A 60 -5.78 -1.02 11.49
N LEU A 61 -5.18 -0.23 12.39
CA LEU A 61 -3.76 0.17 12.33
C LEU A 61 -2.79 -0.92 12.85
N SER A 62 -3.25 -2.16 13.07
CA SER A 62 -2.39 -3.22 13.61
C SER A 62 -1.18 -3.51 12.70
N PRO A 63 -0.02 -3.85 13.29
CA PRO A 63 1.21 -4.12 12.55
C PRO A 63 1.12 -5.41 11.73
N GLY A 64 2.04 -5.57 10.78
CA GLY A 64 2.20 -6.77 9.97
C GLY A 64 2.99 -7.87 10.67
N PHE A 65 3.69 -8.68 9.88
CA PHE A 65 4.50 -9.78 10.40
C PHE A 65 5.74 -9.28 11.15
N ALA A 66 6.36 -8.21 10.63
CA ALA A 66 7.51 -7.57 11.25
C ALA A 66 7.19 -6.92 12.62
N GLY A 67 5.91 -6.77 12.99
CA GLY A 67 5.50 -6.26 14.28
C GLY A 67 5.77 -4.76 14.49
N ILE A 68 6.10 -4.03 13.42
CA ILE A 68 6.35 -2.60 13.43
C ILE A 68 5.18 -1.82 12.81
N ASP A 69 5.10 -0.55 13.15
CA ASP A 69 4.17 0.38 12.50
C ASP A 69 4.63 0.68 11.05
N ASN A 70 3.72 1.20 10.23
CA ASN A 70 4.00 1.51 8.83
C ASN A 70 3.83 2.99 8.56
N ASP A 71 4.95 3.65 8.23
CA ASP A 71 5.02 5.08 7.99
C ASP A 71 4.09 5.54 6.85
N LEU A 72 3.82 4.67 5.86
CA LEU A 72 2.91 4.92 4.76
C LEU A 72 1.53 5.39 5.25
N PHE A 73 1.03 4.82 6.36
CA PHE A 73 -0.32 5.12 6.86
C PHE A 73 -0.48 6.57 7.34
N TYR A 74 0.62 7.29 7.50
CA TYR A 74 0.66 8.66 8.00
C TYR A 74 1.10 9.66 6.93
N GLU A 75 1.39 9.20 5.70
CA GLU A 75 1.75 10.09 4.61
C GLU A 75 0.55 10.93 4.15
N PRO A 76 0.77 12.20 3.76
CA PRO A 76 -0.31 13.13 3.44
C PRO A 76 -1.14 12.72 2.20
N ASN A 77 -0.57 11.94 1.28
CA ASN A 77 -1.23 11.36 0.11
C ASN A 77 -1.83 9.98 0.40
N THR A 78 -1.88 9.53 1.65
CA THR A 78 -2.39 8.21 2.00
C THR A 78 -3.72 8.31 2.76
N SER A 79 -4.72 7.61 2.24
CA SER A 79 -6.04 7.46 2.86
C SER A 79 -6.27 6.02 3.35
N MET A 80 -6.73 5.90 4.59
CA MET A 80 -7.01 4.60 5.23
C MET A 80 -8.49 4.23 5.10
N VAL A 81 -8.77 3.05 4.55
CA VAL A 81 -10.11 2.45 4.49
C VAL A 81 -10.16 1.26 5.46
N PHE A 82 -10.86 1.46 6.58
CA PHE A 82 -10.98 0.44 7.62
C PHE A 82 -12.09 -0.57 7.32
N ALA A 83 -11.72 -1.68 6.68
CA ALA A 83 -12.67 -2.71 6.27
C ALA A 83 -12.03 -4.09 6.11
N ASP A 84 -12.86 -5.14 6.01
CA ASP A 84 -12.45 -6.40 5.43
C ASP A 84 -12.14 -6.23 3.94
N ALA A 85 -11.06 -6.86 3.46
CA ALA A 85 -10.58 -6.68 2.09
C ALA A 85 -11.60 -7.12 1.04
N LYS A 86 -12.29 -8.25 1.27
CA LYS A 86 -13.28 -8.77 0.32
C LYS A 86 -14.53 -7.92 0.32
N ALA A 87 -15.00 -7.52 1.50
CA ALA A 87 -16.16 -6.62 1.63
C ALA A 87 -15.89 -5.29 0.89
N ALA A 88 -14.78 -4.62 1.21
CA ALA A 88 -14.40 -3.35 0.59
C ALA A 88 -14.27 -3.45 -0.93
N ALA A 89 -13.56 -4.46 -1.44
CA ALA A 89 -13.40 -4.66 -2.88
C ALA A 89 -14.74 -4.88 -3.59
N SER A 90 -15.67 -5.60 -2.94
CA SER A 90 -16.99 -5.88 -3.51
C SER A 90 -17.88 -4.63 -3.52
N GLU A 91 -17.86 -3.85 -2.44
CA GLU A 91 -18.60 -2.59 -2.34
C GLU A 91 -18.08 -1.54 -3.33
N ILE A 92 -16.76 -1.36 -3.43
CA ILE A 92 -16.14 -0.43 -4.39
C ILE A 92 -16.51 -0.83 -5.82
N ALA A 93 -16.41 -2.12 -6.16
CA ALA A 93 -16.78 -2.60 -7.49
C ALA A 93 -18.27 -2.37 -7.82
N ALA A 94 -19.15 -2.53 -6.83
CA ALA A 94 -20.58 -2.27 -7.00
C ALA A 94 -20.88 -0.77 -7.17
N GLU A 95 -20.24 0.11 -6.39
CA GLU A 95 -20.44 1.54 -6.48
C GLU A 95 -19.97 2.11 -7.83
N ILE A 96 -18.83 1.62 -8.35
CA ILE A 96 -18.32 2.00 -9.67
C ILE A 96 -19.30 1.65 -10.79
N GLN A 97 -20.07 0.56 -10.66
CA GLN A 97 -21.09 0.19 -11.65
C GLN A 97 -22.32 1.10 -11.64
N ASN A 98 -22.52 1.86 -10.55
CA ASN A 98 -23.64 2.79 -10.39
C ASN A 98 -23.31 4.24 -10.81
N LEU A 99 -22.06 4.50 -11.21
CA LEU A 99 -21.61 5.77 -11.80
C LEU A 99 -21.94 5.85 -13.29
#